data_AF-A0A1H1IA63-F1
#
_entry.id   AF-A0A1H1IA63-F1
#
_cell.length_a   1.000
_cell.length_b   1.000
_cell.length_c   1.000
_cell.angle_alpha   90.00
_cell.angle_beta   90.00
_cell.angle_gamma   90.00
#
_symmetry.space_group_name_H-M   'P 1'
#
loop_
_entity.id
_entity.type
_entity.pdbx_description
1 polymer ?
#
loop_
_entity_poly.entity_id
_entity_poly.type
_entity_poly.pdbx_seq_one_letter_code
_entity_poly.pdbx_strand_id
1 'polypeptide(L)'
;MAIYLDDTQRKTLARLATSWAWRTQWPTWLLIVVIYGGWFGVALHVRMLGLPLTAFLLAILSTWYMSLQHELLHGHPTRSPFINALLGFAPLAVWFPYRIYRDSHLRHHDDPHLTHPEQDPESYFVSEREWQRAGSSIRALLAFRNTFIGRLLVGPAFSIAATAADALNKIRQGDLRDVPAWFAHFVALGMLAAWLQQVCAIPVWVFIIGVGYGALSLGSIRSFHEHRAASEHAHRTVINEAAWGWRMLFLNNNYHLVHHDLPHVPWFALKGVYQTSRQQYIERSGDFLVEGYSEWIRQYMFAVVAHPAHSGTAAGVDFLPATGDDFAGQSRGKLRAAGWFGDVTKTHVPTITER
;
A
#
# COMPACT_ATOMS: atom_id res chain seq x y z
N MET A 1 -9.42 -3.18 -15.11
CA MET A 1 -9.46 -4.04 -16.32
C MET A 1 -8.16 -4.82 -16.37
N ALA A 2 -8.13 -6.10 -16.75
CA ALA A 2 -6.86 -6.83 -16.77
C ALA A 2 -5.95 -6.32 -17.91
N ILE A 3 -4.71 -5.97 -17.57
CA ILE A 3 -3.66 -5.58 -18.50
C ILE A 3 -2.68 -6.73 -18.61
N TYR A 4 -2.57 -7.30 -19.80
CA TYR A 4 -1.59 -8.33 -20.11
C TYR A 4 -0.40 -7.67 -20.81
N LEU A 5 0.82 -8.10 -20.48
CA LEU A 5 2.03 -7.62 -21.15
C LEU A 5 2.05 -8.03 -22.63
N ASP A 6 1.66 -9.27 -22.90
CA ASP A 6 1.56 -9.85 -24.24
C ASP A 6 0.60 -11.05 -24.28
N ASP A 7 0.37 -11.61 -25.47
CA ASP A 7 -0.46 -12.81 -25.66
C ASP A 7 0.13 -14.07 -25.03
N THR A 8 1.45 -14.13 -24.84
CA THR A 8 2.13 -15.27 -24.21
C THR A 8 1.79 -15.33 -22.73
N GLN A 9 1.82 -14.19 -22.03
CA GLN A 9 1.41 -14.06 -20.65
C GLN A 9 -0.07 -14.42 -20.49
N ARG A 10 -0.94 -13.89 -21.37
CA ARG A 10 -2.38 -14.22 -21.37
C ARG A 10 -2.63 -15.73 -21.49
N LYS A 11 -1.98 -16.41 -22.44
CA LYS A 11 -2.10 -17.87 -22.64
C LYS A 11 -1.55 -18.65 -21.45
N THR A 12 -0.44 -18.19 -20.88
CA THR A 12 0.19 -18.81 -19.69
C THR A 12 -0.75 -18.74 -18.49
N LEU A 13 -1.36 -17.57 -18.24
CA LEU A 13 -2.35 -17.39 -17.18
C LEU A 13 -3.59 -18.25 -17.39
N ALA A 14 -4.09 -18.35 -18.63
CA ALA A 14 -5.20 -19.23 -18.95
C ALA A 14 -4.87 -20.70 -18.62
N ARG A 15 -3.64 -21.16 -18.91
CA ARG A 15 -3.17 -22.50 -18.52
C ARG A 15 -3.04 -22.65 -17.01
N LEU A 16 -2.45 -21.69 -16.31
CA LEU A 16 -2.31 -21.71 -14.84
C LEU A 16 -3.68 -21.73 -14.14
N ALA A 17 -4.67 -21.03 -14.69
CA ALA A 17 -6.04 -21.02 -14.19
C ALA A 17 -6.73 -22.40 -14.24
N THR A 18 -6.24 -23.32 -15.08
CA THR A 18 -6.73 -24.71 -15.12
C THR A 18 -6.11 -25.61 -14.05
N SER A 19 -5.04 -25.16 -13.38
CA SER A 19 -4.37 -25.92 -12.33
C SER A 19 -5.30 -26.21 -11.17
N TRP A 20 -5.06 -27.35 -10.50
CA TRP A 20 -5.87 -27.74 -9.34
C TRP A 20 -5.89 -26.67 -8.26
N ALA A 21 -4.73 -26.08 -7.93
CA ALA A 21 -4.62 -25.03 -6.92
C ALA A 21 -5.45 -23.79 -7.25
N TRP A 22 -5.42 -23.33 -8.51
CA TRP A 22 -6.21 -22.17 -8.94
C TRP A 22 -7.70 -22.48 -8.94
N ARG A 23 -8.09 -23.66 -9.43
CA ARG A 23 -9.51 -24.03 -9.52
C ARG A 23 -10.17 -24.24 -8.16
N THR A 24 -9.45 -24.84 -7.21
CA THR A 24 -10.00 -25.13 -5.88
C THR A 24 -9.77 -24.02 -4.88
N GLN A 25 -8.81 -23.13 -5.16
CA GLN A 25 -8.39 -22.06 -4.23
C GLN A 25 -8.01 -22.62 -2.84
N TRP A 26 -7.55 -23.88 -2.77
CA TRP A 26 -7.20 -24.53 -1.50
C TRP A 26 -6.15 -23.74 -0.69
N PRO A 27 -5.16 -23.02 -1.28
CA PRO A 27 -4.23 -22.23 -0.48
C PRO A 27 -4.94 -21.10 0.26
N THR A 28 -5.92 -20.45 -0.39
CA THR A 28 -6.73 -19.39 0.21
C THR A 28 -7.71 -19.95 1.25
N TRP A 29 -8.29 -21.13 1.03
CA TRP A 29 -9.10 -21.81 2.04
C TRP A 29 -8.28 -22.20 3.28
N LEU A 30 -7.09 -22.77 3.08
CA LEU A 30 -6.17 -23.08 4.17
C LEU A 30 -5.78 -21.80 4.93
N LEU A 31 -5.48 -20.73 4.19
CA LEU A 31 -5.16 -19.42 4.75
C LEU A 31 -6.30 -18.88 5.64
N ILE A 32 -7.55 -18.97 5.20
CA ILE A 32 -8.73 -18.61 5.99
C ILE A 32 -8.74 -19.40 7.31
N VAL A 33 -8.60 -20.73 7.24
CA VAL A 33 -8.60 -21.60 8.44
C VAL A 33 -7.46 -21.24 9.39
N VAL A 34 -6.25 -21.00 8.87
CA VAL A 34 -5.08 -20.66 9.68
C VAL A 34 -5.24 -19.28 10.33
N ILE A 35 -5.74 -18.27 9.62
CA ILE A 35 -5.94 -16.93 10.17
C ILE A 35 -7.03 -16.96 11.24
N TYR A 36 -8.20 -17.52 10.95
CA TYR A 36 -9.31 -17.56 11.90
C TYR A 36 -8.97 -18.45 13.11
N GLY A 37 -8.47 -19.66 12.87
CA GLY A 37 -8.06 -20.59 13.93
C GLY A 37 -6.90 -20.04 14.77
N GLY A 38 -5.92 -19.42 14.13
CA GLY A 38 -4.80 -18.78 14.81
C GLY A 38 -5.24 -17.57 15.65
N TRP A 39 -6.11 -16.71 15.13
CA TRP A 39 -6.55 -15.51 15.82
C TRP A 39 -7.36 -15.86 17.08
N PHE A 40 -8.38 -16.70 16.94
CA PHE A 40 -9.17 -17.16 18.09
C PHE A 40 -8.35 -18.04 19.04
N GLY A 41 -7.46 -18.88 18.49
CA GLY A 41 -6.53 -19.69 19.28
C GLY A 41 -5.62 -18.85 20.17
N VAL A 42 -4.98 -17.82 19.62
CA VAL A 42 -4.13 -16.89 20.39
C VAL A 42 -4.94 -16.17 21.45
N ALA A 43 -6.13 -15.65 21.12
CA ALA A 43 -6.99 -14.96 22.08
C ALA A 43 -7.41 -15.85 23.26
N LEU A 44 -7.76 -17.12 23.00
CA LEU A 44 -8.13 -18.10 24.04
C LEU A 44 -6.95 -18.50 24.94
N HIS A 45 -5.72 -18.46 24.42
CA HIS A 45 -4.51 -18.88 25.16
C HIS A 45 -3.74 -17.71 25.79
N VAL A 46 -4.35 -16.52 25.89
CA VAL A 46 -3.72 -15.31 26.46
C VAL A 46 -3.12 -15.51 27.86
N ARG A 47 -3.73 -16.36 28.71
CA ARG A 47 -3.20 -16.65 30.06
C ARG A 47 -1.84 -17.34 30.03
N MET A 48 -1.59 -18.17 29.01
CA MET A 48 -0.30 -18.85 28.80
C MET A 48 0.72 -17.91 28.15
N LEU A 49 0.29 -17.15 27.13
CA LEU A 49 1.16 -16.31 26.32
C LEU A 49 1.55 -14.99 27.00
N GLY A 50 0.72 -14.50 27.91
CA GLY A 50 0.81 -13.16 28.46
C GLY A 50 0.22 -12.11 27.51
N LEU A 51 -0.26 -11.00 28.07
CA LEU A 51 -0.99 -9.97 27.33
C LEU A 51 -0.16 -9.29 26.23
N PRO A 52 1.13 -8.90 26.44
CA PRO A 52 1.91 -8.24 25.39
C PRO A 52 2.16 -9.12 24.17
N LEU A 53 2.55 -10.38 24.38
CA LEU A 53 2.79 -11.33 23.28
C LEU A 53 1.48 -11.65 22.55
N THR A 54 0.38 -11.82 23.29
CA THR A 54 -0.96 -12.02 22.70
C THR A 54 -1.33 -10.84 21.80
N ALA A 55 -1.20 -9.60 22.28
CA ALA A 55 -1.51 -8.41 21.49
C ALA A 55 -0.65 -8.32 20.22
N PHE A 56 0.65 -8.62 20.32
CA PHE A 56 1.56 -8.62 19.18
C PHE A 56 1.18 -9.68 18.13
N LEU A 57 0.92 -10.92 18.56
CA LEU A 57 0.52 -12.01 17.65
C LEU A 57 -0.84 -11.74 17.01
N LEU A 58 -1.80 -11.20 17.77
CA LEU A 58 -3.09 -10.79 17.22
C LEU A 58 -2.93 -9.64 16.22
N ALA A 59 -2.02 -8.68 16.43
CA ALA A 59 -1.75 -7.61 15.47
C ALA A 59 -1.19 -8.18 14.16
N ILE A 60 -0.26 -9.14 14.22
CA ILE A 60 0.26 -9.85 13.03
C ILE A 60 -0.86 -10.61 12.31
N LEU A 61 -1.65 -11.40 13.03
CA LEU A 61 -2.76 -12.17 12.46
C LEU A 61 -3.84 -11.26 11.86
N SER A 62 -4.08 -10.10 12.46
CA SER A 62 -5.03 -9.09 11.96
C SER A 62 -4.48 -8.37 10.72
N THR A 63 -3.16 -8.15 10.64
CA THR A 63 -2.50 -7.67 9.41
C THR A 63 -2.62 -8.69 8.29
N TRP A 64 -2.42 -9.97 8.62
CA TRP A 64 -2.59 -11.06 7.66
C TRP A 64 -4.04 -11.20 7.22
N TYR A 65 -4.98 -11.00 8.15
CA TYR A 65 -6.42 -10.94 7.87
C TYR A 65 -6.77 -9.78 6.94
N MET A 66 -6.18 -8.59 7.09
CA MET A 66 -6.37 -7.50 6.12
C MET A 66 -5.87 -7.87 4.73
N SER A 67 -4.73 -8.56 4.64
CA SER A 67 -4.23 -9.08 3.35
C SER A 67 -5.16 -10.15 2.78
N LEU A 68 -5.76 -11.00 3.62
CA LEU A 68 -6.83 -11.90 3.19
C LEU A 68 -8.06 -11.12 2.71
N GLN A 69 -8.51 -10.09 3.43
CA GLN A 69 -9.65 -9.25 3.01
C GLN A 69 -9.41 -8.64 1.62
N HIS A 70 -8.16 -8.25 1.33
CA HIS A 70 -7.73 -7.83 0.00
C HIS A 70 -7.92 -8.92 -1.07
N GLU A 71 -7.52 -10.17 -0.79
CA GLU A 71 -7.79 -11.27 -1.74
C GLU A 71 -9.28 -11.55 -1.90
N LEU A 72 -10.06 -11.41 -0.81
CA LEU A 72 -11.50 -11.62 -0.80
C LEU A 72 -12.23 -10.65 -1.72
N LEU A 73 -11.84 -9.37 -1.68
CA LEU A 73 -12.44 -8.32 -2.51
C LEU A 73 -12.13 -8.48 -4.01
N HIS A 74 -11.05 -9.19 -4.35
CA HIS A 74 -10.67 -9.50 -5.74
C HIS A 74 -11.30 -10.79 -6.28
N GLY A 75 -12.19 -11.42 -5.50
CA GLY A 75 -12.95 -12.59 -5.98
C GLY A 75 -12.30 -13.94 -5.64
N HIS A 76 -11.42 -13.99 -4.65
CA HIS A 76 -10.87 -15.24 -4.11
C HIS A 76 -11.46 -15.53 -2.72
N PRO A 77 -11.61 -16.78 -2.28
CA PRO A 77 -11.50 -18.01 -3.06
C PRO A 77 -12.74 -18.27 -3.93
N THR A 78 -13.80 -17.47 -3.83
CA THR A 78 -15.06 -17.74 -4.55
C THR A 78 -15.43 -16.64 -5.54
N ARG A 79 -16.12 -17.03 -6.61
CA ARG A 79 -16.70 -16.08 -7.57
C ARG A 79 -17.89 -15.29 -7.00
N SER A 80 -18.37 -15.62 -5.80
CA SER A 80 -19.52 -14.97 -5.17
C SER A 80 -19.04 -13.85 -4.26
N PRO A 81 -19.30 -12.58 -4.60
CA PRO A 81 -18.95 -11.45 -3.72
C PRO A 81 -19.62 -11.55 -2.35
N PHE A 82 -20.79 -12.20 -2.27
CA PHE A 82 -21.49 -12.41 -1.01
C PHE A 82 -20.76 -13.38 -0.08
N ILE A 83 -20.29 -14.52 -0.60
CA ILE A 83 -19.54 -15.50 0.21
C ILE A 83 -18.22 -14.89 0.65
N ASN A 84 -17.50 -14.22 -0.24
CA ASN A 84 -16.25 -13.54 0.12
C ASN A 84 -16.49 -12.43 1.16
N ALA A 85 -17.60 -11.69 1.06
CA ALA A 85 -17.97 -10.72 2.07
C ALA A 85 -18.24 -11.36 3.43
N LEU A 86 -18.90 -12.52 3.49
CA LEU A 86 -19.10 -13.25 4.74
C LEU A 86 -17.78 -13.68 5.38
N LEU A 87 -16.82 -14.15 4.56
CA LEU A 87 -15.48 -14.53 5.00
C LEU A 87 -14.63 -13.34 5.47
N GLY A 88 -14.90 -12.13 4.96
CA GLY A 88 -14.16 -10.91 5.28
C GLY A 88 -14.86 -9.98 6.27
N PHE A 89 -16.07 -10.32 6.72
CA PHE A 89 -16.92 -9.44 7.53
C PHE A 89 -16.41 -9.28 8.98
N ALA A 90 -15.72 -10.27 9.53
CA ALA A 90 -15.31 -10.26 10.93
C ALA A 90 -14.41 -9.04 11.24
N PRO A 91 -14.65 -8.31 12.34
CA PRO A 91 -13.92 -7.08 12.65
C PRO A 91 -12.58 -7.36 13.35
N LEU A 92 -11.82 -8.36 12.87
CA LEU A 92 -10.57 -8.79 13.50
C LEU A 92 -9.49 -7.69 13.44
N ALA A 93 -9.54 -6.83 12.43
CA ALA A 93 -8.66 -5.66 12.27
C ALA A 93 -9.31 -4.32 12.70
N VAL A 94 -10.45 -4.37 13.39
CA VAL A 94 -11.12 -3.25 14.07
C VAL A 94 -11.73 -2.16 13.18
N TRP A 95 -10.94 -1.48 12.34
CA TRP A 95 -11.26 -0.11 11.94
C TRP A 95 -12.19 0.04 10.74
N PHE A 96 -12.10 -0.85 9.75
CA PHE A 96 -12.77 -0.66 8.46
C PHE A 96 -13.76 -1.79 8.16
N PRO A 97 -15.04 -1.49 7.92
CA PRO A 97 -15.99 -2.49 7.44
C PRO A 97 -15.56 -3.03 6.08
N TYR A 98 -15.66 -4.33 5.88
CA TYR A 98 -15.20 -5.00 4.65
C TYR A 98 -15.76 -4.37 3.37
N ARG A 99 -17.05 -4.01 3.35
CA ARG A 99 -17.67 -3.37 2.19
C ARG A 99 -17.04 -2.01 1.87
N ILE A 100 -16.80 -1.19 2.90
CA ILE A 100 -16.22 0.15 2.73
C ILE A 100 -14.77 0.01 2.25
N TYR A 101 -14.02 -0.92 2.83
CA TYR A 101 -12.68 -1.25 2.37
C TYR A 101 -12.68 -1.72 0.91
N ARG A 102 -13.56 -2.66 0.54
CA ARG A 102 -13.71 -3.13 -0.84
C ARG A 102 -14.01 -1.99 -1.81
N ASP A 103 -15.05 -1.21 -1.53
CA ASP A 103 -15.51 -0.17 -2.45
C ASP A 103 -14.47 0.96 -2.56
N SER A 104 -13.71 1.23 -1.50
CA SER A 104 -12.55 2.13 -1.52
C SER A 104 -11.40 1.57 -2.35
N HIS A 105 -11.00 0.33 -2.10
CA HIS A 105 -9.86 -0.30 -2.77
C HIS A 105 -10.13 -0.55 -4.27
N LEU A 106 -11.37 -0.90 -4.66
CA LEU A 106 -11.71 -1.05 -6.07
C LEU A 106 -11.66 0.29 -6.83
N ARG A 107 -11.86 1.43 -6.17
CA ARG A 107 -11.60 2.75 -6.77
C ARG A 107 -10.11 3.04 -6.87
N HIS A 108 -9.32 2.58 -5.91
CA HIS A 108 -7.87 2.68 -5.96
C HIS A 108 -7.25 1.94 -7.17
N HIS A 109 -7.86 0.84 -7.60
CA HIS A 109 -7.49 0.11 -8.83
C HIS A 109 -7.77 0.85 -10.15
N ASP A 110 -8.24 2.10 -10.10
CA ASP A 110 -8.36 2.96 -11.26
C ASP A 110 -7.01 3.63 -11.58
N ASP A 111 -6.12 2.87 -12.26
CA ASP A 111 -4.74 3.24 -12.56
C ASP A 111 -4.52 4.68 -13.08
N PRO A 112 -5.38 5.23 -13.97
CA PRO A 112 -5.27 6.62 -14.42
C PRO A 112 -5.20 7.64 -13.27
N HIS A 113 -5.90 7.36 -12.18
CA HIS A 113 -6.07 8.27 -11.06
C HIS A 113 -5.19 7.93 -9.86
N LEU A 114 -4.32 6.92 -9.95
CA LEU A 114 -3.35 6.61 -8.90
C LEU A 114 -2.53 7.84 -8.51
N THR A 115 -2.29 7.97 -7.20
CA THR A 115 -1.65 9.09 -6.50
C THR A 115 -2.47 10.39 -6.43
N HIS A 116 -3.55 10.56 -7.18
CA HIS A 116 -4.36 11.78 -7.15
C HIS A 116 -5.16 11.90 -5.84
N PRO A 117 -4.91 12.92 -4.99
CA PRO A 117 -5.44 13.00 -3.63
C PRO A 117 -6.98 13.04 -3.53
N GLU A 118 -7.66 13.52 -4.58
CA GLU A 118 -9.12 13.63 -4.60
C GLU A 118 -9.82 12.38 -5.17
N GLN A 119 -9.08 11.52 -5.88
CA GLN A 119 -9.65 10.43 -6.66
C GLN A 119 -9.18 9.05 -6.17
N ASP A 120 -7.91 8.96 -5.80
CA ASP A 120 -7.30 7.80 -5.19
C ASP A 120 -7.47 7.86 -3.65
N PRO A 121 -8.33 7.00 -3.07
CA PRO A 121 -8.58 7.01 -1.63
C PRO A 121 -7.41 6.48 -0.79
N GLU A 122 -6.41 5.84 -1.41
CA GLU A 122 -5.21 5.35 -0.73
C GLU A 122 -4.01 6.27 -0.96
N SER A 123 -4.20 7.37 -1.69
CA SER A 123 -3.15 8.38 -1.90
C SER A 123 -2.71 8.99 -0.57
N TYR A 124 -1.39 9.01 -0.38
CA TYR A 124 -0.76 9.72 0.73
C TYR A 124 -0.33 11.13 0.34
N PHE A 125 -0.69 11.60 -0.85
CA PHE A 125 -0.52 13.00 -1.23
C PHE A 125 -1.70 13.84 -0.74
N VAL A 126 -1.51 15.15 -0.69
CA VAL A 126 -2.58 16.13 -0.54
C VAL A 126 -2.61 17.02 -1.77
N SER A 127 -3.75 17.66 -2.05
CA SER A 127 -3.82 18.62 -3.14
C SER A 127 -2.92 19.82 -2.87
N GLU A 128 -2.46 20.49 -3.94
CA GLU A 128 -1.68 21.73 -3.81
C GLU A 128 -2.46 22.78 -3.01
N ARG A 129 -3.79 22.85 -3.21
CA ARG A 129 -4.67 23.76 -2.49
C ARG A 129 -4.70 23.47 -0.99
N GLU A 130 -4.78 22.20 -0.59
CA GLU A 130 -4.74 21.80 0.83
C GLU A 130 -3.38 22.08 1.45
N TRP A 131 -2.29 21.80 0.72
CA TRP A 131 -0.94 22.12 1.17
C TRP A 131 -0.75 23.61 1.40
N GLN A 132 -1.17 24.45 0.46
CA GLN A 132 -1.06 25.91 0.59
C GLN A 132 -1.89 26.46 1.76
N ARG A 133 -3.04 25.85 2.06
CA ARG A 133 -3.88 26.22 3.21
C ARG A 133 -3.39 25.67 4.56
N ALA A 134 -2.61 24.60 4.55
CA ALA A 134 -2.11 23.98 5.76
C ALA A 134 -1.13 24.91 6.48
N GLY A 135 -1.34 25.11 7.79
CA GLY A 135 -0.38 25.78 8.66
C GLY A 135 0.91 24.97 8.84
N SER A 136 1.96 25.59 9.38
CA SER A 136 3.29 24.99 9.55
C SER A 136 3.26 23.65 10.29
N SER A 137 2.48 23.53 11.36
CA SER A 137 2.35 22.28 12.13
C SER A 137 1.72 21.14 11.32
N ILE A 138 0.70 21.43 10.51
CA ILE A 138 0.05 20.42 9.66
C ILE A 138 0.98 20.02 8.52
N ARG A 139 1.69 20.97 7.92
CA ARG A 139 2.71 20.67 6.91
C ARG A 139 3.82 19.77 7.46
N ALA A 140 4.29 20.05 8.68
CA ALA A 140 5.27 19.21 9.36
C ALA A 140 4.73 17.80 9.66
N LEU A 141 3.46 17.69 10.08
CA LEU A 141 2.82 16.40 10.31
C LEU A 141 2.66 15.58 9.02
N LEU A 142 2.28 16.22 7.91
CA LEU A 142 2.18 15.59 6.59
C LEU A 142 3.55 15.12 6.08
N ALA A 143 4.59 15.95 6.26
CA ALA A 143 5.96 15.55 5.94
C ALA A 143 6.43 14.38 6.81
N PHE A 144 6.16 14.42 8.12
CA PHE A 144 6.48 13.33 9.04
C PHE A 144 5.78 12.02 8.64
N ARG A 145 4.48 12.06 8.32
CA ARG A 145 3.72 10.91 7.80
C ARG A 145 4.36 10.27 6.55
N ASN A 146 5.07 11.06 5.75
CA ASN A 146 5.77 10.62 4.54
C ASN A 146 7.20 10.12 4.83
N THR A 147 7.62 9.99 6.08
CA THR A 147 8.74 9.14 6.51
C THR A 147 8.25 7.73 6.81
N PHE A 148 9.13 6.74 6.81
CA PHE A 148 8.76 5.36 7.14
C PHE A 148 8.24 5.26 8.59
N ILE A 149 8.96 5.82 9.57
CA ILE A 149 8.51 5.77 10.97
C ILE A 149 7.20 6.53 11.17
N GLY A 150 7.05 7.70 10.53
CA GLY A 150 5.81 8.46 10.64
C GLY A 150 4.65 7.76 9.95
N ARG A 151 4.87 7.04 8.85
CA ARG A 151 3.84 6.21 8.24
C ARG A 151 3.34 5.14 9.22
N LEU A 152 4.23 4.48 9.96
CA LEU A 152 3.84 3.48 10.95
C LEU A 152 3.12 4.10 12.17
N LEU A 153 3.58 5.27 12.63
CA LEU A 153 3.09 5.87 13.86
C LEU A 153 1.85 6.71 13.69
N VAL A 154 1.72 7.48 12.60
CA VAL A 154 0.58 8.40 12.38
C VAL A 154 -0.25 8.04 11.15
N GLY A 155 0.28 7.26 10.19
CA GLY A 155 -0.45 6.84 9.00
C GLY A 155 -1.80 6.16 9.28
N PRO A 156 -1.90 5.23 10.26
CA PRO A 156 -3.18 4.64 10.62
C PRO A 156 -4.19 5.67 11.13
N ALA A 157 -3.77 6.63 11.97
CA ALA A 157 -4.65 7.70 12.46
C ALA A 157 -5.20 8.55 11.30
N PHE A 158 -4.37 8.87 10.30
CA PHE A 158 -4.82 9.56 9.09
C PHE A 158 -5.85 8.73 8.31
N SER A 159 -5.61 7.43 8.14
CA SER A 159 -6.51 6.53 7.39
C SER A 159 -7.88 6.39 8.09
N ILE A 160 -7.87 6.25 9.42
CA ILE A 160 -9.09 6.22 10.25
C ILE A 160 -9.84 7.53 10.13
N ALA A 161 -9.15 8.67 10.29
CA ALA A 161 -9.77 10.00 10.23
C ALA A 161 -10.35 10.30 8.85
N ALA A 162 -9.63 9.97 7.76
CA ALA A 162 -10.10 10.17 6.39
C ALA A 162 -11.36 9.34 6.10
N THR A 163 -11.36 8.06 6.50
CA THR A 163 -12.52 7.17 6.34
C THR A 163 -13.73 7.65 7.14
N ALA A 164 -13.51 8.11 8.38
CA ALA A 164 -14.58 8.67 9.21
C ALA A 164 -15.14 9.97 8.62
N ALA A 165 -14.27 10.85 8.11
CA ALA A 165 -14.68 12.09 7.46
C ALA A 165 -15.51 11.83 6.19
N ASP A 166 -15.08 10.88 5.34
CA ASP A 166 -15.84 10.45 4.16
C ASP A 166 -17.23 9.93 4.54
N ALA A 167 -17.30 9.02 5.53
CA ALA A 167 -18.57 8.47 6.00
C ALA A 167 -19.53 9.56 6.53
N LEU A 168 -19.01 10.51 7.32
CA LEU A 168 -19.82 11.63 7.82
C LEU A 168 -20.28 12.58 6.71
N ASN A 169 -19.42 12.85 5.73
CA ASN A 169 -19.76 13.72 4.60
C ASN A 169 -20.85 13.11 3.72
N LYS A 170 -20.80 11.79 3.44
CA LYS A 170 -21.87 11.07 2.74
C LYS A 170 -23.22 11.20 3.46
N ILE A 171 -23.24 10.97 4.77
CA ILE A 171 -24.46 11.11 5.58
C ILE A 171 -24.99 12.56 5.54
N ARG A 172 -24.11 13.56 5.67
CA ARG A 172 -24.49 14.99 5.56
C ARG A 172 -25.08 15.35 4.20
N GLN A 173 -24.64 14.69 3.14
CA GLN A 173 -25.17 14.85 1.78
C GLN A 173 -26.44 14.03 1.52
N GLY A 174 -26.94 13.29 2.52
CA GLY A 174 -28.14 12.45 2.41
C GLY A 174 -27.88 11.05 1.84
N ASP A 175 -26.63 10.67 1.61
CA ASP A 175 -26.27 9.33 1.15
C ASP A 175 -26.13 8.36 2.34
N LEU A 176 -27.16 7.54 2.55
CA LEU A 176 -27.23 6.57 3.64
C LEU A 176 -26.85 5.14 3.21
N ARG A 177 -26.33 4.95 1.99
CA ARG A 177 -26.06 3.60 1.42
C ARG A 177 -25.05 2.79 2.24
N ASP A 178 -24.11 3.46 2.90
CA ASP A 178 -23.04 2.84 3.68
C ASP A 178 -23.44 2.59 5.15
N VAL A 179 -24.52 3.21 5.64
CA VAL A 179 -24.94 3.14 7.06
C VAL A 179 -25.20 1.71 7.53
N PRO A 180 -25.88 0.81 6.79
CA PRO A 180 -26.08 -0.56 7.22
C PRO A 180 -24.78 -1.34 7.42
N ALA A 181 -23.77 -1.09 6.58
CA ALA A 181 -22.46 -1.74 6.68
C ALA A 181 -21.71 -1.28 7.94
N TRP A 182 -21.71 0.03 8.21
CA TRP A 182 -21.16 0.59 9.45
C TRP A 182 -21.87 0.07 10.69
N PHE A 183 -23.20 0.05 10.69
CA PHE A 183 -23.98 -0.46 11.81
C PHE A 183 -23.66 -1.93 12.10
N ALA A 184 -23.70 -2.79 11.07
CA ALA A 184 -23.36 -4.21 11.21
C ALA A 184 -21.93 -4.41 11.73
N HIS A 185 -20.97 -3.61 11.24
CA HIS A 185 -19.59 -3.64 11.71
C HIS A 185 -19.46 -3.25 13.18
N PHE A 186 -20.10 -2.16 13.62
CA PHE A 186 -20.04 -1.74 15.02
C PHE A 186 -20.73 -2.72 15.98
N VAL A 187 -21.83 -3.34 15.56
CA VAL A 187 -22.47 -4.42 16.33
C VAL A 187 -21.52 -5.61 16.46
N ALA A 188 -20.95 -6.09 15.35
CA ALA A 188 -20.01 -7.21 15.36
C ALA A 188 -18.74 -6.87 16.19
N LEU A 189 -18.23 -5.65 16.08
CA LEU A 189 -17.07 -5.18 16.83
C LEU A 189 -17.37 -5.12 18.32
N GLY A 190 -18.54 -4.62 18.71
CA GLY A 190 -19.00 -4.60 20.09
C GLY A 190 -19.13 -6.01 20.67
N MET A 191 -19.71 -6.95 19.92
CA MET A 191 -19.81 -8.36 20.32
C MET A 191 -18.43 -9.02 20.48
N LEU A 192 -17.51 -8.80 19.54
CA LEU A 192 -16.16 -9.34 19.60
C LEU A 192 -15.37 -8.74 20.78
N ALA A 193 -15.45 -7.42 20.97
CA ALA A 193 -14.80 -6.75 22.10
C ALA A 193 -15.36 -7.21 23.45
N ALA A 194 -16.68 -7.42 23.55
CA ALA A 194 -17.31 -7.97 24.74
C ALA A 194 -16.83 -9.41 25.01
N TRP A 195 -16.74 -10.26 23.98
CA TRP A 195 -16.22 -11.62 24.11
C TRP A 195 -14.74 -11.62 24.57
N LEU A 196 -13.89 -10.81 23.95
CA LEU A 196 -12.48 -10.67 24.34
C LEU A 196 -12.33 -10.22 25.80
N GLN A 197 -13.13 -9.23 26.22
CA GLN A 197 -13.10 -8.70 27.58
C GLN A 197 -13.59 -9.72 28.62
N GLN A 198 -14.72 -10.39 28.34
CA GLN A 198 -15.41 -11.21 29.34
C GLN A 198 -14.89 -12.65 29.38
N VAL A 199 -14.51 -13.22 28.23
CA VAL A 199 -14.07 -14.61 28.12
C VAL A 199 -12.54 -14.71 28.14
N CYS A 200 -11.86 -13.90 27.33
CA CYS A 200 -10.40 -13.94 27.24
C CYS A 200 -9.69 -13.07 28.29
N ALA A 201 -10.41 -12.16 28.96
CA ALA A 201 -9.81 -11.13 29.82
C ALA A 201 -8.77 -10.25 29.09
N ILE A 202 -8.94 -10.07 27.77
CA ILE A 202 -8.15 -9.13 26.97
C ILE A 202 -8.85 -7.77 27.05
N PRO A 203 -8.20 -6.72 27.61
CA PRO A 203 -8.83 -5.41 27.72
C PRO A 203 -9.22 -4.84 26.36
N VAL A 204 -10.42 -4.27 26.24
CA VAL A 204 -10.90 -3.69 24.97
C VAL A 204 -9.91 -2.69 24.37
N TRP A 205 -9.27 -1.85 25.19
CA TRP A 205 -8.29 -0.89 24.68
C TRP A 205 -7.05 -1.55 24.06
N VAL A 206 -6.63 -2.72 24.57
CA VAL A 206 -5.53 -3.50 23.97
C VAL A 206 -5.95 -4.05 22.62
N PHE A 207 -7.20 -4.48 22.48
CA PHE A 207 -7.72 -4.92 21.19
C PHE A 207 -7.83 -3.75 20.19
N ILE A 208 -8.41 -2.61 20.58
CA ILE A 208 -8.60 -1.48 19.65
C ILE A 208 -7.25 -0.84 19.27
N ILE A 209 -6.42 -0.52 20.26
CA ILE A 209 -5.15 0.19 20.04
C ILE A 209 -4.03 -0.81 19.71
N GLY A 210 -3.76 -1.77 20.61
CA GLY A 210 -2.65 -2.71 20.43
C GLY A 210 -2.80 -3.58 19.17
N VAL A 211 -3.97 -4.18 18.98
CA VAL A 211 -4.24 -5.07 17.85
C VAL A 211 -4.70 -4.29 16.62
N GLY A 212 -5.75 -3.48 16.73
CA GLY A 212 -6.33 -2.75 15.60
C GLY A 212 -5.37 -1.73 15.00
N TYR A 213 -4.86 -0.79 15.80
CA TYR A 213 -3.89 0.20 15.32
C TYR A 213 -2.56 -0.47 14.92
N GLY A 214 -2.11 -1.46 15.70
CA GLY A 214 -0.91 -2.24 15.38
C GLY A 214 -0.99 -2.95 14.03
N ALA A 215 -2.16 -3.50 13.68
CA ALA A 215 -2.39 -4.16 12.39
C ALA A 215 -2.35 -3.16 11.22
N LEU A 216 -2.97 -2.00 11.37
CA LEU A 216 -2.87 -0.93 10.37
C LEU A 216 -1.43 -0.43 10.23
N SER A 217 -0.69 -0.31 11.33
CA SER A 217 0.71 0.10 11.34
C SER A 217 1.58 -0.91 10.56
N LEU A 218 1.48 -2.20 10.88
CA LEU A 218 2.18 -3.27 10.15
C LEU A 218 1.75 -3.34 8.68
N GLY A 219 0.46 -3.19 8.39
CA GLY A 219 -0.06 -3.13 7.02
C GLY A 219 0.50 -1.94 6.24
N SER A 220 0.79 -0.84 6.92
CA SER A 220 1.37 0.36 6.31
C SER A 220 2.82 0.17 5.85
N ILE A 221 3.51 -0.92 6.26
CA ILE A 221 4.81 -1.29 5.69
C ILE A 221 4.65 -1.66 4.22
N ARG A 222 3.57 -2.42 3.88
CA ARG A 222 3.27 -2.80 2.49
C ARG A 222 2.98 -1.57 1.65
N SER A 223 2.11 -0.68 2.16
CA SER A 223 1.64 0.50 1.43
C SER A 223 2.56 1.72 1.51
N PHE A 224 3.66 1.62 2.24
CA PHE A 224 4.66 2.69 2.26
C PHE A 224 5.29 2.80 0.88
N HIS A 225 5.03 3.89 0.16
CA HIS A 225 5.61 4.12 -1.16
C HIS A 225 5.35 2.98 -2.16
N GLU A 226 4.20 2.31 -2.06
CA GLU A 226 3.77 1.36 -3.10
C GLU A 226 3.36 2.07 -4.39
N HIS A 227 3.06 3.39 -4.28
CA HIS A 227 2.94 4.30 -5.40
C HIS A 227 3.88 5.51 -5.32
N ARG A 228 4.27 6.02 -6.49
CA ARG A 228 5.01 7.27 -6.68
C ARG A 228 4.33 8.16 -7.72
N ALA A 229 4.54 9.46 -7.63
CA ALA A 229 4.12 10.37 -8.70
C ALA A 229 4.99 10.12 -9.95
N ALA A 230 4.36 9.78 -11.07
CA ALA A 230 5.01 9.60 -12.37
C ALA A 230 4.04 10.00 -13.49
N SER A 231 4.57 10.43 -14.64
CA SER A 231 3.74 10.80 -15.80
C SER A 231 2.98 9.60 -16.35
N GLU A 232 3.70 8.51 -16.61
CA GLU A 232 3.13 7.25 -17.06
C GLU A 232 2.50 6.49 -15.89
N HIS A 233 1.25 6.06 -16.06
CA HIS A 233 0.48 5.36 -15.03
C HIS A 233 1.19 4.08 -14.57
N ALA A 234 1.75 3.33 -15.50
CA ALA A 234 2.48 2.09 -15.19
C ALA A 234 3.73 2.33 -14.34
N HIS A 235 4.33 3.54 -14.42
CA HIS A 235 5.51 3.90 -13.61
C HIS A 235 5.15 4.29 -12.18
N ARG A 236 3.85 4.43 -11.86
CA ARG A 236 3.41 4.85 -10.53
C ARG A 236 3.44 3.71 -9.54
N THR A 237 3.38 2.45 -9.97
CA THR A 237 3.20 1.30 -9.08
C THR A 237 4.49 0.48 -8.93
N VAL A 238 4.85 0.16 -7.69
CA VAL A 238 6.11 -0.51 -7.38
C VAL A 238 6.11 -2.00 -7.71
N ILE A 239 7.32 -2.53 -7.94
CA ILE A 239 7.64 -3.95 -7.78
C ILE A 239 8.61 -4.07 -6.61
N ASN A 240 8.23 -4.80 -5.57
CA ASN A 240 9.07 -5.01 -4.39
C ASN A 240 9.45 -6.49 -4.27
N GLU A 241 10.73 -6.82 -4.43
CA GLU A 241 11.28 -8.18 -4.32
C GLU A 241 11.53 -8.58 -2.86
N ALA A 242 10.45 -8.62 -2.08
CA ALA A 242 10.52 -8.84 -0.65
C ALA A 242 10.92 -10.27 -0.23
N ALA A 243 11.53 -10.36 0.95
CA ALA A 243 11.84 -11.63 1.61
C ALA A 243 10.57 -12.46 1.89
N TRP A 244 10.73 -13.78 2.02
CA TRP A 244 9.61 -14.73 2.14
C TRP A 244 8.60 -14.38 3.26
N GLY A 245 9.06 -13.93 4.43
CA GLY A 245 8.17 -13.57 5.53
C GLY A 245 7.18 -12.46 5.16
N TRP A 246 7.66 -11.39 4.50
CA TRP A 246 6.82 -10.31 4.01
C TRP A 246 5.88 -10.75 2.90
N ARG A 247 6.37 -11.59 1.99
CA ARG A 247 5.54 -12.16 0.91
C ARG A 247 4.40 -13.03 1.46
N MET A 248 4.60 -13.72 2.57
CA MET A 248 3.52 -14.46 3.22
C MET A 248 2.56 -13.53 3.95
N LEU A 249 3.08 -12.54 4.70
CA LEU A 249 2.25 -11.60 5.44
C LEU A 249 1.34 -10.77 4.53
N PHE A 250 1.86 -10.33 3.38
CA PHE A 250 1.15 -9.50 2.39
C PHE A 250 0.66 -10.28 1.18
N LEU A 251 0.69 -11.62 1.24
CA LEU A 251 0.16 -12.50 0.20
C LEU A 251 0.69 -12.14 -1.21
N ASN A 252 2.01 -12.03 -1.35
CA ASN A 252 2.73 -11.63 -2.57
C ASN A 252 2.29 -10.30 -3.21
N ASN A 253 1.46 -9.50 -2.56
CA ASN A 253 0.99 -8.21 -3.09
C ASN A 253 2.10 -7.14 -3.12
N ASN A 254 3.27 -7.44 -2.57
CA ASN A 254 4.51 -6.69 -2.80
C ASN A 254 4.90 -6.64 -4.30
N TYR A 255 4.43 -7.58 -5.13
CA TYR A 255 4.50 -7.47 -6.60
C TYR A 255 3.36 -6.57 -7.11
N HIS A 256 3.28 -5.35 -6.59
CA HIS A 256 2.06 -4.55 -6.62
C HIS A 256 1.64 -4.14 -8.04
N LEU A 257 2.60 -3.82 -8.92
CA LEU A 257 2.30 -3.57 -10.34
C LEU A 257 1.66 -4.79 -11.03
N VAL A 258 2.16 -6.00 -10.75
CA VAL A 258 1.58 -7.24 -11.30
C VAL A 258 0.14 -7.42 -10.79
N HIS A 259 -0.11 -7.06 -9.54
CA HIS A 259 -1.43 -7.10 -8.96
C HIS A 259 -2.38 -6.07 -9.60
N HIS A 260 -1.95 -4.83 -9.82
CA HIS A 260 -2.73 -3.80 -10.54
C HIS A 260 -3.06 -4.21 -11.97
N ASP A 261 -2.07 -4.73 -12.71
CA ASP A 261 -2.28 -5.21 -14.07
C ASP A 261 -3.22 -6.45 -14.09
N LEU A 262 -3.10 -7.34 -13.11
CA LEU A 262 -3.80 -8.64 -13.09
C LEU A 262 -4.50 -8.92 -11.73
N PRO A 263 -5.53 -8.15 -11.34
CA PRO A 263 -6.11 -8.21 -9.99
C PRO A 263 -6.83 -9.54 -9.69
N HIS A 264 -7.20 -10.29 -10.73
CA HIS A 264 -7.87 -11.59 -10.64
C HIS A 264 -6.91 -12.78 -10.47
N VAL A 265 -5.60 -12.53 -10.42
CA VAL A 265 -4.59 -13.56 -10.18
C VAL A 265 -4.49 -13.80 -8.68
N PRO A 266 -4.70 -15.04 -8.19
CA PRO A 266 -4.65 -15.32 -6.77
C PRO A 266 -3.23 -15.10 -6.25
N TRP A 267 -3.12 -14.62 -5.00
CA TRP A 267 -1.86 -14.30 -4.36
C TRP A 267 -0.75 -15.35 -4.50
N PHE A 268 -1.08 -16.65 -4.46
CA PHE A 268 -0.10 -17.73 -4.53
C PHE A 268 0.53 -17.89 -5.92
N ALA A 269 -0.06 -17.28 -6.97
CA ALA A 269 0.45 -17.31 -8.33
C ALA A 269 1.24 -16.05 -8.72
N LEU A 270 1.01 -14.90 -8.06
CA LEU A 270 1.61 -13.60 -8.40
C LEU A 270 3.12 -13.64 -8.61
N LYS A 271 3.85 -14.28 -7.68
CA LYS A 271 5.32 -14.41 -7.79
C LYS A 271 5.74 -15.12 -9.08
N GLY A 272 5.06 -16.22 -9.44
CA GLY A 272 5.41 -17.00 -10.64
C GLY A 272 5.15 -16.21 -11.92
N VAL A 273 4.06 -15.43 -11.95
CA VAL A 273 3.74 -14.52 -13.05
C VAL A 273 4.82 -13.45 -13.20
N TYR A 274 5.20 -12.80 -12.10
CA TYR A 274 6.29 -11.84 -12.09
C TYR A 274 7.59 -12.45 -12.59
N GLN A 275 8.01 -13.61 -12.05
CA GLN A 275 9.29 -14.24 -12.41
C GLN A 275 9.38 -14.62 -13.89
N THR A 276 8.27 -15.02 -14.50
CA THR A 276 8.22 -15.40 -15.92
C THR A 276 8.45 -14.18 -16.84
N SER A 277 7.96 -13.01 -16.43
CA SER A 277 8.03 -11.77 -17.22
C SER A 277 8.76 -10.64 -16.48
N ARG A 278 9.77 -10.99 -15.65
CA ARG A 278 10.42 -10.05 -14.71
C ARG A 278 10.91 -8.79 -15.41
N GLN A 279 11.66 -8.97 -16.49
CA GLN A 279 12.28 -7.87 -17.22
C GLN A 279 11.24 -6.92 -17.81
N GLN A 280 10.20 -7.46 -18.44
CA GLN A 280 9.10 -6.68 -19.01
C GLN A 280 8.36 -5.87 -17.93
N TYR A 281 8.17 -6.44 -16.74
CA TYR A 281 7.54 -5.74 -15.62
C TYR A 281 8.41 -4.60 -15.06
N ILE A 282 9.74 -4.78 -15.01
CA ILE A 282 10.67 -3.72 -14.59
C ILE A 282 10.67 -2.57 -15.58
N GLU A 283 10.72 -2.87 -16.88
CA GLU A 283 10.63 -1.86 -17.93
C GLU A 283 9.28 -1.13 -17.86
N ARG A 284 8.18 -1.86 -17.68
CA ARG A 284 6.84 -1.29 -17.53
C ARG A 284 6.69 -0.44 -16.27
N SER A 285 7.40 -0.74 -15.18
CA SER A 285 7.35 0.08 -13.96
C SER A 285 8.22 1.34 -14.04
N GLY A 286 8.95 1.54 -15.14
CA GLY A 286 9.94 2.61 -15.26
C GLY A 286 11.02 2.49 -14.20
N ASP A 287 11.52 1.26 -14.02
CA ASP A 287 12.52 0.90 -13.01
C ASP A 287 12.09 1.20 -11.57
N PHE A 288 10.77 1.21 -11.28
CA PHE A 288 10.29 1.29 -9.90
C PHE A 288 10.38 -0.07 -9.20
N LEU A 289 11.62 -0.53 -9.02
CA LEU A 289 11.98 -1.79 -8.38
C LEU A 289 12.62 -1.53 -7.02
N VAL A 290 12.27 -2.32 -6.02
CA VAL A 290 12.82 -2.23 -4.66
C VAL A 290 13.23 -3.62 -4.19
N GLU A 291 14.43 -3.73 -3.61
CA GLU A 291 15.00 -4.99 -3.11
C GLU A 291 14.55 -5.27 -1.66
N GLY A 292 13.24 -5.32 -1.46
CA GLY A 292 12.64 -5.59 -0.17
C GLY A 292 12.43 -4.36 0.71
N TYR A 293 11.51 -4.49 1.67
CA TYR A 293 11.15 -3.43 2.61
C TYR A 293 12.32 -2.89 3.44
N SER A 294 13.41 -3.65 3.62
CA SER A 294 14.62 -3.19 4.30
C SER A 294 15.30 -2.03 3.60
N GLU A 295 15.17 -1.93 2.28
CA GLU A 295 15.70 -0.81 1.51
C GLU A 295 15.00 0.50 1.89
N TRP A 296 13.67 0.49 1.92
CA TRP A 296 12.88 1.64 2.37
C TRP A 296 13.12 2.00 3.82
N ILE A 297 13.24 1.00 4.70
CA ILE A 297 13.60 1.25 6.10
C ILE A 297 14.93 2.00 6.17
N ARG A 298 15.95 1.57 5.41
CA ARG A 298 17.27 2.20 5.43
C ARG A 298 17.25 3.62 4.87
N GLN A 299 16.57 3.83 3.75
CA GLN A 299 16.55 5.11 3.03
C GLN A 299 15.62 6.13 3.69
N TYR A 300 14.46 5.69 4.17
CA TYR A 300 13.35 6.56 4.56
C TYR A 300 12.92 6.41 6.01
N MET A 301 13.71 5.77 6.90
CA MET A 301 13.37 5.71 8.34
C MET A 301 12.94 7.08 8.87
N PHE A 302 13.74 8.11 8.55
CA PHE A 302 13.50 9.50 8.94
C PHE A 302 13.49 10.48 7.75
N ALA A 303 13.85 10.04 6.55
CA ALA A 303 13.80 10.86 5.35
C ALA A 303 12.39 10.82 4.73
N VAL A 304 11.96 11.95 4.18
CA VAL A 304 10.66 12.09 3.51
C VAL A 304 10.75 11.44 2.13
N VAL A 305 9.89 10.45 1.85
CA VAL A 305 9.94 9.69 0.59
C VAL A 305 9.47 10.51 -0.62
N ALA A 306 8.51 11.40 -0.40
CA ALA A 306 8.02 12.32 -1.42
C ALA A 306 7.41 13.55 -0.75
N HIS A 307 7.52 14.71 -1.42
CA HIS A 307 6.88 15.93 -0.98
C HIS A 307 5.35 15.69 -0.81
N PRO A 308 4.71 16.14 0.29
CA PRO A 308 3.31 15.79 0.55
C PRO A 308 2.31 16.35 -0.48
N ALA A 309 2.59 17.50 -1.07
CA ALA A 309 1.75 18.04 -2.14
C ALA A 309 1.96 17.27 -3.45
N HIS A 310 0.87 16.83 -4.07
CA HIS A 310 0.95 16.23 -5.40
C HIS A 310 1.25 17.33 -6.44
N SER A 311 2.50 17.39 -6.90
CA SER A 311 2.83 18.18 -8.07
C SER A 311 2.24 17.49 -9.30
N GLY A 312 1.38 18.17 -10.06
CA GLY A 312 0.88 17.67 -11.36
C GLY A 312 1.98 17.48 -12.42
N THR A 313 3.21 17.86 -12.08
CA THR A 313 4.43 17.63 -12.86
C THR A 313 5.28 16.57 -12.16
N ALA A 314 5.57 15.49 -12.88
CA ALA A 314 6.52 14.46 -12.49
C ALA A 314 7.92 15.06 -12.39
N ALA A 315 8.30 15.50 -11.19
CA ALA A 315 9.68 15.79 -10.85
C ALA A 315 9.88 15.35 -9.41
N GLY A 316 10.61 14.25 -9.23
CA GLY A 316 11.24 13.98 -7.94
C GLY A 316 12.11 15.17 -7.59
N VAL A 317 11.78 15.84 -6.49
CA VAL A 317 12.61 16.92 -5.98
C VAL A 317 13.45 16.35 -4.86
N ASP A 318 14.75 16.23 -5.11
CA ASP A 318 15.75 16.10 -4.06
C ASP A 318 15.64 17.31 -3.13
N PHE A 319 15.27 17.07 -1.88
CA PHE A 319 15.40 18.06 -0.81
C PHE A 319 16.28 17.49 0.30
N LEU A 320 17.56 17.88 0.27
CA LEU A 320 18.27 18.27 1.48
C LEU A 320 18.21 19.80 1.54
N PRO A 321 17.91 20.41 2.71
CA PRO A 321 19.04 20.86 3.52
C PRO A 321 18.80 20.92 5.05
N ALA A 322 19.87 20.69 5.80
CA ALA A 322 20.23 21.41 7.02
C ALA A 322 21.75 21.19 7.15
N THR A 323 22.60 22.19 6.93
CA THR A 323 23.02 23.15 7.97
C THR A 323 23.46 24.48 7.37
N GLY A 324 22.99 25.59 7.93
CA GLY A 324 23.68 26.88 7.87
C GLY A 324 24.52 27.04 9.13
N ASP A 325 25.79 27.46 8.99
CA ASP A 325 26.19 28.83 9.33
C ASP A 325 27.63 29.11 8.87
N ASP A 326 27.80 30.37 8.46
CA ASP A 326 28.99 31.05 7.92
C ASP A 326 30.26 30.96 8.79
N PHE A 327 31.45 30.99 8.17
CA PHE A 327 32.34 32.17 8.19
C PHE A 327 33.69 31.94 7.46
N ALA A 328 34.06 32.93 6.64
CA ALA A 328 35.39 33.44 6.31
C ALA A 328 36.42 32.60 5.50
N GLY A 329 36.73 33.11 4.30
CA GLY A 329 38.05 33.75 4.09
C GLY A 329 39.10 33.03 3.23
N GLN A 330 39.40 33.68 2.09
CA GLN A 330 40.70 33.78 1.41
C GLN A 330 41.31 32.60 0.63
N SER A 331 41.20 32.74 -0.71
CA SER A 331 42.28 32.78 -1.72
C SER A 331 43.50 31.82 -1.70
N ARG A 332 43.83 31.38 -2.94
CA ARG A 332 45.07 30.72 -3.48
C ARG A 332 44.95 29.19 -3.56
N GLY A 333 45.38 28.51 -4.62
CA GLY A 333 46.05 28.93 -5.84
C GLY A 333 46.02 27.85 -6.91
N LYS A 334 46.47 28.26 -8.10
CA LYS A 334 46.60 27.49 -9.35
C LYS A 334 47.35 26.16 -9.15
N LEU A 335 47.00 25.17 -9.98
CA LEU A 335 47.98 24.37 -10.74
C LEU A 335 47.32 23.76 -11.99
N ARG A 336 48.03 23.93 -13.10
CA ARG A 336 47.72 23.50 -14.48
C ARG A 336 48.30 22.11 -14.75
N ALA A 337 47.71 21.38 -15.70
CA ALA A 337 48.35 20.72 -16.88
C ALA A 337 47.32 19.76 -17.53
N ALA A 338 46.80 20.04 -18.74
CA ALA A 338 47.31 19.64 -20.07
C ALA A 338 46.97 18.17 -20.43
N GLY A 339 46.38 17.82 -21.57
CA GLY A 339 45.94 18.59 -22.74
C GLY A 339 45.28 17.68 -23.81
N TRP A 340 44.74 18.34 -24.85
CA TRP A 340 44.62 17.95 -26.29
C TRP A 340 43.94 16.60 -26.65
N PHE A 341 43.04 16.43 -27.62
CA PHE A 341 42.56 17.10 -28.86
C PHE A 341 41.06 16.73 -29.01
N GLY A 342 40.19 17.30 -29.84
CA GLY A 342 40.29 18.21 -30.97
C GLY A 342 38.87 18.46 -31.49
N ASP A 343 38.67 19.67 -31.99
CA ASP A 343 37.40 20.26 -32.44
C ASP A 343 37.16 19.95 -33.92
N VAL A 344 35.92 19.61 -34.31
CA VAL A 344 35.44 19.81 -35.70
C VAL A 344 34.01 20.31 -35.62
N THR A 345 33.84 21.54 -36.07
CA THR A 345 32.57 22.27 -36.18
C THR A 345 32.04 22.25 -37.62
N LYS A 346 30.72 22.54 -37.71
CA LYS A 346 29.93 23.03 -38.86
C LYS A 346 29.50 21.93 -39.87
N THR A 347 28.28 21.92 -40.42
CA THR A 347 27.44 23.02 -40.92
C THR A 347 25.96 22.60 -41.03
N HIS A 348 25.07 23.55 -40.73
CA HIS A 348 23.68 23.66 -41.21
C HIS A 348 23.62 23.88 -42.73
N VAL A 349 22.63 23.29 -43.42
CA VAL A 349 22.00 23.81 -44.66
C VAL A 349 20.49 23.43 -44.65
N PRO A 350 19.56 24.31 -45.09
CA PRO A 350 18.10 24.14 -44.96
C PRO A 350 17.34 23.78 -46.26
N THR A 351 16.05 23.44 -46.07
CA THR A 351 14.85 23.56 -46.96
C THR A 351 14.76 22.83 -48.31
N ILE A 352 13.60 22.22 -48.57
CA ILE A 352 12.67 22.52 -49.70
C ILE A 352 11.32 21.80 -49.49
N THR A 353 10.25 22.54 -49.77
CA THR A 353 8.81 22.20 -49.87
C THR A 353 8.39 21.70 -51.27
N GLU A 354 7.16 21.18 -51.36
CA GLU A 354 6.35 20.73 -52.53
C GLU A 354 6.59 19.26 -52.94
N ARG A 355 5.58 18.39 -53.09
CA ARG A 355 4.14 18.52 -53.41
C ARG A 355 3.24 17.66 -52.54
#